data_AF-T0HBL7-F1
#
_entry.id   AF-T0HBL7-F1
#
_cell.length_a   1.000
_cell.length_b   1.000
_cell.length_c   1.000
_cell.angle_alpha   90.00
_cell.angle_beta   90.00
_cell.angle_gamma   90.00
#
_symmetry.space_group_name_H-M   'P 1'
#
loop_
_entity.id
_entity.type
_entity.pdbx_description
1 polymer ?
#
loop_
_entity_poly.entity_id
_entity_poly.type
_entity_poly.pdbx_seq_one_letter_code
_entity_poly.pdbx_strand_id
1 'polypeptide(L)'
;MQAHTIRDRVAFRSSLSPLKAPAFSLLDSLQAHPADVQIEALSLTFTILAQGAGLNPHELVERSRRQLSDAAAVRNPIPEAIEAYAQGELR
;
A
#
# COMPACT_ATOMS: atom_id res chain seq x y z
N MET A 1 -21.79 -7.63 -18.98
CA MET A 1 -20.79 -6.85 -18.20
C MET A 1 -20.22 -7.79 -17.15
N GLN A 2 -19.02 -8.36 -17.35
CA GLN A 2 -18.46 -9.32 -16.40
C GLN A 2 -18.10 -8.60 -15.10
N ALA A 3 -18.57 -9.12 -13.97
CA ALA A 3 -18.21 -8.61 -12.65
C ALA A 3 -16.75 -8.98 -12.36
N HIS A 4 -15.82 -8.06 -12.62
CA HIS A 4 -14.43 -8.22 -12.20
C HIS A 4 -14.37 -8.36 -10.68
N THR A 5 -13.86 -9.50 -10.20
CA THR A 5 -13.71 -9.76 -8.77
C THR A 5 -12.72 -8.76 -8.16
N ILE A 6 -12.75 -8.59 -6.84
CA ILE A 6 -11.74 -7.76 -6.13
C ILE A 6 -10.33 -8.26 -6.47
N ARG A 7 -10.16 -9.59 -6.54
CA ARG A 7 -8.92 -10.24 -6.97
C ARG A 7 -8.46 -9.78 -8.36
N ASP A 8 -9.35 -9.76 -9.35
CA ASP A 8 -9.00 -9.31 -10.71
C ASP A 8 -8.64 -7.82 -10.73
N ARG A 9 -9.42 -6.98 -10.04
CA ARG A 9 -9.16 -5.53 -9.99
C ARG A 9 -7.82 -5.22 -9.34
N VAL A 10 -7.49 -5.96 -8.27
CA VAL A 10 -6.17 -5.87 -7.65
C VAL A 10 -5.13 -6.31 -8.67
N ALA A 11 -5.28 -7.46 -9.34
CA ALA A 11 -4.34 -8.00 -10.33
C ALA A 11 -3.99 -7.04 -11.50
N PHE A 12 -4.91 -6.18 -11.95
CA PHE A 12 -4.75 -5.38 -13.18
C PHE A 12 -4.48 -3.88 -12.99
N ARG A 13 -4.50 -3.32 -11.77
CA ARG A 13 -4.21 -1.88 -11.57
C ARG A 13 -2.72 -1.55 -11.77
N SER A 14 -2.39 -0.64 -12.68
CA SER A 14 -1.03 -0.12 -12.93
C SER A 14 -0.82 1.31 -12.41
N SER A 15 -1.89 2.02 -12.03
CA SER A 15 -1.83 3.40 -11.53
C SER A 15 -1.95 3.44 -10.01
N LEU A 16 -1.05 4.19 -9.36
CA LEU A 16 -1.10 4.48 -7.92
C LEU A 16 -2.15 5.55 -7.57
N SER A 17 -2.69 6.27 -8.55
CA SER A 17 -3.55 7.44 -8.31
C SER A 17 -4.82 7.15 -7.47
N PRO A 18 -5.48 6.00 -7.63
CA PRO A 18 -6.63 5.67 -6.79
C PRO A 18 -6.27 5.25 -5.35
N LEU A 19 -4.99 4.97 -5.07
CA LEU A 19 -4.53 4.49 -3.76
C LEU A 19 -4.13 5.65 -2.83
N LYS A 20 -4.04 6.87 -3.37
CA LYS A 20 -3.59 8.09 -2.70
C LYS A 20 -4.37 8.40 -1.42
N ALA A 21 -5.67 8.70 -1.55
CA ALA A 21 -6.51 9.05 -0.41
C ALA A 21 -6.69 7.89 0.59
N PRO A 22 -6.88 6.63 0.15
CA PRO A 22 -6.92 5.49 1.07
C PRO A 22 -5.63 5.31 1.87
N ALA A 23 -4.46 5.47 1.25
CA ALA A 23 -3.18 5.31 1.94
C ALA A 23 -3.00 6.36 3.05
N PHE A 24 -3.32 7.63 2.78
CA PHE A 24 -3.27 8.67 3.82
C PHE A 24 -4.27 8.43 4.94
N SER A 25 -5.49 7.97 4.64
CA SER A 25 -6.48 7.66 5.67
C SER A 25 -6.04 6.52 6.60
N LEU A 26 -5.32 5.51 6.07
CA LEU A 26 -4.75 4.43 6.87
C LEU A 26 -3.62 4.93 7.78
N LEU A 27 -2.73 5.78 7.27
CA LEU A 27 -1.65 6.38 8.06
C LEU A 27 -2.22 7.25 9.19
N ASP A 28 -3.15 8.15 8.87
CA ASP A 28 -3.83 9.03 9.82
C ASP A 28 -4.50 8.24 10.97
N SER A 29 -5.17 7.14 10.62
CA SER A 29 -5.83 6.26 11.61
C SER A 29 -4.86 5.61 12.60
N LEU A 30 -3.58 5.49 12.25
CA LEU A 30 -2.56 4.84 13.06
C LEU A 30 -1.65 5.81 13.82
N GLN A 31 -1.75 7.12 13.57
CA GLN A 31 -0.86 8.13 14.16
C GLN A 31 -0.87 8.18 15.70
N ALA A 32 -1.93 7.68 16.34
CA ALA A 32 -2.02 7.60 17.79
C ALA A 32 -1.12 6.50 18.42
N HIS A 33 -0.49 5.66 17.60
CA HIS A 33 0.32 4.53 18.05
C HIS A 33 1.83 4.76 17.82
N PRO A 34 2.71 4.09 18.60
CA PRO A 34 4.14 4.07 18.33
C PRO A 34 4.48 3.58 16.92
N ALA A 35 5.53 4.15 16.30
CA ALA A 35 5.90 3.92 14.92
C ALA A 35 6.10 2.44 14.54
N ASP A 36 6.74 1.67 15.42
CA ASP A 36 6.92 0.22 15.30
C ASP A 36 5.57 -0.51 15.23
N VAL A 37 4.64 -0.15 16.11
CA VAL A 37 3.29 -0.70 16.14
C VAL A 37 2.50 -0.34 14.87
N GLN A 38 2.67 0.86 14.32
CA GLN A 38 2.00 1.26 13.07
C GLN A 38 2.39 0.33 11.91
N ILE A 39 3.69 0.05 11.75
CA ILE A 39 4.21 -0.80 10.67
C ILE A 39 3.76 -2.26 10.88
N GLU A 40 3.88 -2.78 12.09
CA GLU A 40 3.46 -4.15 12.41
C GLU A 40 1.94 -4.35 12.17
N ALA A 41 1.12 -3.39 12.60
CA ALA A 41 -0.33 -3.44 12.42
C ALA A 41 -0.74 -3.42 10.93
N LEU A 42 -0.09 -2.58 10.12
CA LEU A 42 -0.32 -2.54 8.67
C LEU A 42 0.08 -3.85 8.00
N SER A 43 1.25 -4.39 8.34
CA SER A 43 1.79 -5.63 7.77
C SER A 43 0.91 -6.84 8.13
N LEU A 44 0.50 -6.96 9.39
CA LEU A 44 -0.38 -8.01 9.87
C LEU A 44 -1.74 -7.96 9.17
N THR A 45 -2.35 -6.77 9.14
CA THR A 45 -3.66 -6.56 8.50
C THR A 45 -3.61 -6.89 7.01
N PHE A 46 -2.58 -6.40 6.31
CA PHE A 46 -2.36 -6.72 4.90
C PHE A 46 -2.27 -8.23 4.66
N THR A 47 -1.49 -8.93 5.48
CA THR A 47 -1.29 -10.38 5.36
C THR A 47 -2.61 -11.15 5.53
N ILE A 48 -3.39 -10.82 6.56
CA ILE A 48 -4.69 -11.45 6.85
C ILE A 48 -5.66 -11.22 5.68
N LEU A 49 -5.76 -9.98 5.18
CA LEU A 49 -6.67 -9.64 4.09
C LEU A 49 -6.27 -10.31 2.78
N ALA A 50 -4.97 -10.34 2.46
CA ALA A 50 -4.47 -11.00 1.26
C ALA A 50 -4.75 -12.50 1.30
N GLN A 51 -4.47 -13.17 2.42
CA GLN A 51 -4.79 -14.59 2.60
C GLN A 51 -6.29 -14.85 2.49
N GLY A 52 -7.13 -14.05 3.16
CA GLY A 52 -8.58 -14.17 3.09
C GLY A 52 -9.15 -13.97 1.67
N ALA A 53 -8.50 -13.15 0.85
CA ALA A 53 -8.84 -12.95 -0.56
C ALA A 53 -8.27 -14.02 -1.52
N GLY A 54 -7.53 -15.01 -1.01
CA GLY A 54 -6.84 -16.01 -1.81
C GLY A 54 -5.70 -15.46 -2.67
N LEU A 55 -5.08 -14.37 -2.22
CA LEU A 55 -3.92 -13.71 -2.82
C LEU A 55 -2.65 -14.09 -2.05
N ASN A 56 -1.51 -14.19 -2.75
CA ASN A 56 -0.21 -14.39 -2.12
C ASN A 56 0.34 -13.04 -1.62
N PRO A 57 0.48 -12.82 -0.30
CA PRO A 57 0.98 -11.55 0.24
C PRO A 57 2.39 -11.20 -0.28
N HIS A 58 3.26 -12.20 -0.47
CA HIS A 58 4.62 -11.98 -0.95
C HIS A 58 4.64 -11.44 -2.39
N GLU A 59 3.82 -12.02 -3.28
CA GLU A 59 3.69 -11.54 -4.66
C GLU A 59 3.13 -10.11 -4.74
N LEU A 60 2.21 -9.78 -3.84
CA LEU A 60 1.65 -8.44 -3.74
C LEU A 60 2.69 -7.41 -3.29
N VAL A 61 3.56 -7.75 -2.33
CA VAL A 61 4.69 -6.89 -1.93
C VAL A 61 5.65 -6.67 -3.10
N GLU A 62 6.06 -7.75 -3.78
CA GLU A 62 6.95 -7.65 -4.95
C GLU A 62 6.34 -6.84 -6.09
N ARG A 63 5.01 -6.91 -6.25
CA ARG A 63 4.31 -6.07 -7.21
C ARG A 63 4.28 -4.60 -6.80
N SER A 64 3.96 -4.30 -5.54
CA SER A 64 4.00 -2.93 -5.02
C SER A 64 5.40 -2.32 -5.18
N ARG A 65 6.46 -3.10 -4.94
CA ARG A 65 7.86 -2.69 -5.16
C ARG A 65 8.13 -2.33 -6.63
N ARG A 66 7.66 -3.14 -7.57
CA ARG A 66 7.76 -2.82 -9.02
C ARG A 66 6.99 -1.55 -9.38
N GLN A 67 5.76 -1.39 -8.87
CA GLN A 67 4.96 -0.18 -9.12
C GLN A 67 5.61 1.08 -8.55
N LEU A 68 6.27 0.99 -7.39
CA LEU A 68 7.05 2.09 -6.83
C LEU A 68 8.27 2.40 -7.69
N SER A 69 8.99 1.38 -8.17
CA SER A 69 10.13 1.56 -9.10
C SER A 69 9.69 2.23 -10.40
N ASP A 70 8.57 1.82 -10.98
CA ASP A 70 8.02 2.41 -12.21
C ASP A 70 7.56 3.86 -11.95
N ALA A 71 6.97 4.11 -10.77
CA ALA A 71 6.58 5.45 -10.34
C ALA A 71 7.78 6.35 -10.01
N ALA A 72 8.93 5.80 -9.59
CA ALA A 72 10.12 6.60 -9.34
C ALA A 72 10.76 7.11 -10.64
N ALA A 73 10.58 6.39 -11.75
CA ALA A 73 11.03 6.82 -13.07
C ALA A 73 10.27 8.06 -13.61
N VAL A 74 9.12 8.39 -13.02
CA VAL A 74 8.28 9.55 -13.39
C VAL A 74 7.85 10.26 -12.12
N ARG A 75 8.40 11.46 -11.84
CA ARG A 75 8.13 12.22 -10.60
C ARG A 75 6.69 12.05 -10.10
N ASN A 76 6.54 11.41 -8.93
CA ASN A 76 5.25 11.04 -8.38
C ASN A 76 5.17 11.51 -6.92
N PRO A 77 4.42 12.59 -6.63
CA PRO A 77 4.50 13.30 -5.36
C PRO A 77 3.94 12.54 -4.14
N ILE A 78 3.45 11.32 -4.31
CA ILE A 78 2.75 10.60 -3.23
C ILE A 78 3.55 9.48 -2.61
N PRO A 79 4.19 8.60 -3.38
CA PRO A 79 5.32 7.82 -2.85
C PRO A 79 6.31 8.73 -2.11
N GLU A 80 6.66 9.89 -2.71
CA GLU A 80 7.54 10.90 -2.09
C GLU A 80 7.00 11.42 -0.74
N ALA A 81 5.69 11.73 -0.65
CA ALA A 81 5.09 12.23 0.59
C ALA A 81 5.01 11.17 1.70
N ILE A 82 4.73 9.90 1.34
CA ILE A 82 4.71 8.79 2.29
C ILE A 82 6.13 8.46 2.77
N GLU A 83 7.12 8.50 1.87
CA GLU A 83 8.53 8.37 2.24
C GLU A 83 8.99 9.50 3.16
N ALA A 84 8.59 10.74 2.89
CA ALA A 84 8.90 11.88 3.75
C ALA A 84 8.28 11.72 5.15
N TYR A 85 7.02 11.28 5.24
CA TYR A 85 6.40 10.91 6.52
C TYR A 85 7.22 9.82 7.23
N ALA A 86 7.55 8.72 6.53
CA ALA A 86 8.31 7.62 7.12
C ALA A 86 9.70 8.05 7.63
N GLN A 87 10.38 8.96 6.92
CA GLN A 87 11.70 9.45 7.31
C GLN A 87 11.68 10.44 8.49
N GLY A 88 10.55 11.12 8.72
CA GLY A 88 10.38 12.11 9.79
C GLY A 88 9.71 11.56 11.05
N GLU A 89 8.66 10.77 10.88
CA GLU A 89 7.74 10.37 11.96
C GLU A 89 7.93 8.91 12.41
N LEU A 90 8.60 8.06 11.62
CA LEU A 90 8.85 6.65 11.96
C LEU A 90 10.31 6.36 12.36
N ARG A 91 11.12 7.41 12.58
CA ARG A 91 12.53 7.30 13.01
C ARG A 91 12.70 7.35 14.52
#